data_AF-A8RT36-F1
#
_entry.id   AF-A8RT36-F1
#
_cell.length_a   1.000
_cell.length_b   1.000
_cell.length_c   1.000
_cell.angle_alpha   90.00
_cell.angle_beta   90.00
_cell.angle_gamma   90.00
#
_symmetry.space_group_name_H-M   'P 1'
#
loop_
_entity.id
_entity.type
_entity.pdbx_description
1 polymer ?
#
loop_
_entity_poly.entity_id
_entity_poly.type
_entity_poly.pdbx_seq_one_letter_code
_entity_poly.pdbx_strand_id
1 'polypeptide(L)'
;MTAKRIKKAAILVCAGFMALSLPGVGSTALGAPSNRETRIQEETWGRVFLSAGPKISLSYDREGEVLEAKGLNQDGRKLLEGAGNFAGADCDTAVRRLVKRMDDKGWFRGDKNEKELLIESEKGSVYPRADFMKEIEEAAWEAVNKNGIDITITLKDNGKQSEQLYIGKNEAKRIAIKELGLKENELTYKGCDLDDGVYELRFLVNGRKLEVDVNAATGRIADVDWDNDTGAWDDDRFDDDDRFDDDDRFDDDDRFDDDDDHDDDDDHDDDDDDRHDDDHDGNDYDD
;
A
#
# COMPACT_ATOMS: atom_id res chain seq x y z
N MET A 1 -3.73 32.63 -11.51
CA MET A 1 -3.64 31.91 -12.80
C MET A 1 -2.95 30.57 -12.55
N THR A 2 -3.76 29.56 -12.26
CA THR A 2 -3.40 28.21 -11.84
C THR A 2 -3.18 27.32 -13.07
N ALA A 3 -1.98 26.76 -13.23
CA ALA A 3 -1.67 25.80 -14.29
C ALA A 3 -1.89 24.37 -13.77
N LYS A 4 -3.00 23.77 -14.21
CA LYS A 4 -3.49 22.42 -13.91
C LYS A 4 -2.53 21.35 -14.49
N ARG A 5 -2.00 20.44 -13.68
CA ARG A 5 -1.20 19.28 -14.16
C ARG A 5 -2.07 18.02 -14.24
N ILE A 6 -2.34 17.58 -15.47
CA ILE A 6 -3.12 16.39 -15.81
C ILE A 6 -2.24 15.15 -15.64
N LYS A 7 -2.60 14.22 -14.74
CA LYS A 7 -1.97 12.88 -14.67
C LYS A 7 -2.52 12.02 -15.83
N LYS A 8 -1.69 11.71 -16.83
CA LYS A 8 -2.04 10.76 -17.90
C LYS A 8 -1.52 9.37 -17.57
N ALA A 9 -2.42 8.39 -17.49
CA ALA A 9 -2.10 6.97 -17.44
C ALA A 9 -1.40 6.55 -18.75
N ALA A 10 -0.19 6.00 -18.65
CA ALA A 10 0.56 5.49 -19.79
C ALA A 10 0.42 3.97 -19.87
N ILE A 11 -0.38 3.51 -20.84
CA ILE A 11 -0.43 2.12 -21.30
C ILE A 11 0.92 1.80 -21.95
N LEU A 12 1.69 0.85 -21.39
CA LEU A 12 2.98 0.44 -21.93
C LEU A 12 2.79 -0.78 -22.85
N VAL A 13 3.04 -0.58 -24.15
CA VAL A 13 3.22 -1.64 -25.14
C VAL A 13 4.72 -1.85 -25.32
N CYS A 14 5.27 -2.95 -24.80
CA CYS A 14 6.67 -3.31 -25.04
C CYS A 14 6.83 -4.10 -26.34
N ALA A 15 7.29 -3.42 -27.40
CA ALA A 15 7.81 -4.05 -28.60
C ALA A 15 9.29 -4.40 -28.42
N GLY A 16 9.66 -5.62 -28.81
CA GLY A 16 10.98 -6.22 -28.58
C GLY A 16 12.12 -5.52 -29.33
N PHE A 17 13.25 -5.41 -28.64
CA PHE A 17 14.52 -4.99 -29.20
C PHE A 17 15.10 -6.10 -30.10
N MET A 18 15.35 -5.79 -31.38
CA MET A 18 16.27 -6.54 -32.21
C MET A 18 17.43 -5.62 -32.60
N ALA A 19 18.62 -5.99 -32.14
CA ALA A 19 19.86 -5.26 -32.37
C ALA A 19 20.32 -5.39 -33.83
N LEU A 20 20.75 -4.28 -34.43
CA LEU A 20 21.64 -4.27 -35.60
C LEU A 20 22.53 -3.03 -35.52
N SER A 21 23.84 -3.28 -35.47
CA SER A 21 24.92 -2.32 -35.51
C SER A 21 25.14 -1.79 -36.94
N LEU A 22 25.61 -0.53 -37.04
CA LEU A 22 26.75 -0.08 -37.87
C LEU A 22 26.98 1.46 -37.69
N PRO A 23 28.22 1.96 -37.88
CA PRO A 23 28.62 3.34 -37.57
C PRO A 23 28.57 4.29 -38.78
N GLY A 24 28.29 5.58 -38.56
CA GLY A 24 28.33 6.59 -39.61
C GLY A 24 28.16 8.04 -39.14
N VAL A 25 29.29 8.72 -38.95
CA VAL A 25 29.63 10.14 -39.25
C VAL A 25 28.55 11.23 -39.08
N GLY A 26 28.80 12.11 -38.10
CA GLY A 26 28.94 13.57 -38.27
C GLY A 26 27.70 14.43 -38.52
N SER A 27 27.31 15.25 -37.54
CA SER A 27 27.27 16.74 -37.64
C SER A 27 26.65 17.36 -36.40
N THR A 28 27.32 18.40 -35.88
CA THR A 28 26.86 19.28 -34.81
C THR A 28 25.70 20.16 -35.27
N ALA A 29 24.62 20.19 -34.51
CA ALA A 29 23.68 21.32 -34.50
C ALA A 29 23.26 21.60 -33.05
N LEU A 30 23.69 22.75 -32.56
CA LEU A 30 23.25 23.42 -31.33
C LEU A 30 21.76 23.76 -31.47
N GLY A 31 20.93 23.43 -30.47
CA GLY A 31 19.55 23.89 -30.41
C GLY A 31 18.74 23.34 -29.23
N ALA A 32 18.48 24.23 -28.27
CA ALA A 32 17.53 24.15 -27.15
C ALA A 32 17.87 23.22 -25.96
N PRO A 33 17.87 23.74 -24.70
CA PRO A 33 17.77 22.89 -23.53
C PRO A 33 16.33 22.35 -23.48
N SER A 34 16.12 21.21 -24.13
CA SER A 34 14.91 20.43 -23.92
C SER A 34 14.97 19.92 -22.48
N ASN A 35 14.06 20.46 -21.67
CA ASN A 35 13.75 20.03 -20.32
C ASN A 35 13.53 18.51 -20.35
N ARG A 36 14.59 17.75 -20.09
CA ARG A 36 14.50 16.32 -19.84
C ARG A 36 13.79 16.20 -18.51
N GLU A 37 12.47 16.05 -18.57
CA GLU A 37 11.77 15.30 -17.53
C GLU A 37 12.52 13.99 -17.38
N THR A 38 13.34 13.89 -16.32
CA THR A 38 13.86 12.65 -15.79
C THR A 38 12.66 11.84 -15.36
N ARG A 39 11.99 11.19 -16.32
CA ARG A 39 11.28 9.95 -16.05
C ARG A 39 12.38 9.01 -15.57
N ILE A 40 12.55 8.92 -14.26
CA ILE A 40 13.31 7.86 -13.62
C ILE A 40 12.71 6.59 -14.20
N GLN A 41 13.42 5.94 -15.13
CA GLN A 41 13.16 4.53 -15.40
C GLN A 41 13.48 3.87 -14.07
N GLU A 42 12.45 3.38 -13.38
CA GLU A 42 12.68 2.52 -12.22
C GLU A 42 13.56 1.37 -12.71
N GLU A 43 14.81 1.40 -12.27
CA GLU A 43 15.84 0.49 -12.74
C GLU A 43 15.51 -0.88 -12.18
N THR A 44 15.28 -1.85 -13.07
CA THR A 44 15.04 -3.22 -12.65
C THR A 44 16.33 -3.78 -12.04
N TRP A 45 16.30 -4.01 -10.75
CA TRP A 45 17.44 -4.55 -9.98
C TRP A 45 17.52 -6.06 -10.06
N GLY A 46 16.37 -6.71 -10.21
CA GLY A 46 16.34 -8.15 -10.38
C GLY A 46 14.96 -8.66 -10.73
N ARG A 47 14.91 -9.98 -10.77
CA ARG A 47 13.70 -10.71 -11.12
C ARG A 47 13.64 -12.01 -10.35
N VAL A 48 12.47 -12.32 -9.80
CA VAL A 48 12.15 -13.62 -9.23
C VAL A 48 11.11 -14.35 -10.07
N PHE A 49 11.19 -15.66 -10.08
CA PHE A 49 10.33 -16.58 -10.80
C PHE A 49 9.62 -17.48 -9.81
N LEU A 50 8.30 -17.61 -9.97
CA LEU A 50 7.48 -18.54 -9.22
C LEU A 50 6.95 -19.60 -10.18
N SER A 51 7.17 -20.88 -9.85
CA SER A 51 6.76 -22.02 -10.68
C SER A 51 6.09 -23.09 -9.82
N ALA A 52 4.78 -23.30 -10.01
CA ALA A 52 4.00 -24.36 -9.35
C ALA A 52 2.90 -24.92 -10.29
N GLY A 53 3.25 -25.12 -11.56
CA GLY A 53 2.30 -25.23 -12.67
C GLY A 53 2.22 -23.91 -13.43
N PRO A 54 1.52 -22.87 -12.93
CA PRO A 54 1.72 -21.50 -13.41
C PRO A 54 3.17 -21.06 -13.23
N LYS A 55 3.71 -20.41 -14.26
CA LYS A 55 5.04 -19.80 -14.24
C LYS A 55 4.91 -18.30 -14.37
N ILE A 56 5.43 -17.57 -13.39
CA ILE A 56 5.29 -16.11 -13.28
C ILE A 56 6.65 -15.51 -13.00
N SER A 57 6.96 -14.39 -13.62
CA SER A 57 8.10 -13.55 -13.26
C SER A 57 7.62 -12.27 -12.58
N LEU A 58 8.28 -11.89 -11.50
CA LEU A 58 8.18 -10.59 -10.86
C LEU A 58 9.52 -9.88 -11.03
N SER A 59 9.56 -8.77 -11.77
CA SER A 59 10.71 -7.87 -11.72
C SER A 59 10.52 -6.86 -10.60
N TYR A 60 11.62 -6.44 -9.99
CA TYR A 60 11.60 -5.54 -8.84
C TYR A 60 12.71 -4.49 -8.89
N ASP A 61 12.52 -3.43 -8.13
CA ASP A 61 13.44 -2.30 -8.03
C ASP A 61 14.44 -2.44 -6.87
N ARG A 62 15.19 -1.37 -6.60
CA ARG A 62 16.19 -1.36 -5.52
C ARG A 62 15.62 -1.50 -4.11
N GLU A 63 14.35 -1.19 -3.90
CA GLU A 63 13.69 -1.30 -2.59
C GLU A 63 13.02 -2.68 -2.42
N GLY A 64 12.95 -3.46 -3.51
CA GLY A 64 12.25 -4.74 -3.57
C GLY A 64 10.75 -4.58 -3.84
N GLU A 65 10.33 -3.43 -4.36
CA GLU A 65 8.98 -3.19 -4.85
C GLU A 65 8.86 -3.77 -6.27
N VAL A 66 7.73 -4.40 -6.56
CA VAL A 66 7.46 -5.02 -7.85
C VAL A 66 7.29 -3.94 -8.91
N LEU A 67 7.97 -4.10 -10.03
CA LEU A 67 7.83 -3.27 -11.23
C LEU A 67 6.86 -3.89 -12.23
N GLU A 68 6.96 -5.20 -12.44
CA GLU A 68 6.15 -5.93 -13.42
C GLU A 68 5.89 -7.36 -12.94
N ALA A 69 4.64 -7.83 -13.10
CA ALA A 69 4.27 -9.23 -12.96
C ALA A 69 3.85 -9.80 -14.32
N LYS A 70 4.50 -10.88 -14.76
CA LYS A 70 4.26 -11.46 -16.09
C LYS A 70 4.13 -12.97 -16.06
N GLY A 71 3.11 -13.47 -16.74
CA GLY A 71 2.87 -14.91 -16.93
C GLY A 71 3.75 -15.48 -18.04
N LEU A 72 4.68 -16.36 -17.68
CA LEU A 72 5.63 -16.99 -18.59
C LEU A 72 5.03 -18.17 -19.36
N ASN A 73 3.98 -18.80 -18.83
CA ASN A 73 3.19 -19.82 -19.52
C ASN A 73 1.70 -19.47 -19.57
N GLN A 74 0.89 -20.34 -20.20
CA GLN A 74 -0.55 -20.12 -20.32
C GLN A 74 -1.23 -20.04 -18.94
N ASP A 75 -0.86 -20.91 -18.01
CA ASP A 75 -1.45 -20.92 -16.67
C ASP A 75 -1.04 -19.72 -15.83
N GLY A 76 0.19 -19.22 -16.00
CA GLY A 76 0.67 -17.98 -15.40
C GLY A 76 -0.11 -16.76 -15.90
N ARG A 77 -0.39 -16.69 -17.21
CA ARG A 77 -1.24 -15.61 -17.77
C ARG A 77 -2.67 -15.70 -17.23
N LYS A 78 -3.27 -16.89 -17.23
CA LYS A 78 -4.60 -17.14 -16.64
C LYS A 78 -4.64 -16.85 -15.14
N LEU A 79 -3.54 -17.03 -14.41
CA LEU A 79 -3.48 -16.67 -13.01
C LEU A 79 -3.53 -15.16 -12.84
N LEU A 80 -2.79 -14.40 -13.65
CA LEU A 80 -2.73 -12.93 -13.57
C LEU A 80 -3.98 -12.23 -14.11
N GLU A 81 -4.77 -12.88 -14.97
CA GLU A 81 -6.06 -12.36 -15.41
C GLU A 81 -6.97 -12.05 -14.20
N GLY A 82 -7.39 -10.78 -14.09
CA GLY A 82 -8.23 -10.28 -13.00
C GLY A 82 -7.53 -10.30 -11.62
N ALA A 83 -6.20 -10.32 -11.56
CA ALA A 83 -5.44 -10.30 -10.31
C ALA A 83 -5.18 -8.90 -9.76
N GLY A 84 -5.52 -7.86 -10.53
CA GLY A 84 -5.18 -6.47 -10.20
C GLY A 84 -3.74 -6.13 -10.56
N ASN A 85 -3.30 -4.94 -10.16
CA ASN A 85 -1.92 -4.50 -10.35
C ASN A 85 -1.03 -5.01 -9.20
N PHE A 86 0.17 -5.47 -9.54
CA PHE A 86 1.20 -5.82 -8.58
C PHE A 86 2.28 -4.74 -8.47
N ALA A 87 2.36 -3.81 -9.43
CA ALA A 87 3.40 -2.79 -9.42
C ALA A 87 3.29 -1.87 -8.19
N GLY A 88 4.42 -1.57 -7.56
CA GLY A 88 4.55 -0.81 -6.31
C GLY A 88 4.27 -1.61 -5.04
N ALA A 89 3.96 -2.91 -5.13
CA ALA A 89 3.81 -3.76 -3.95
C ALA A 89 5.15 -4.43 -3.60
N ASP A 90 5.40 -4.65 -2.32
CA ASP A 90 6.56 -5.42 -1.85
C ASP A 90 6.58 -6.82 -2.46
N CYS A 91 7.75 -7.30 -2.88
CA CYS A 91 7.91 -8.59 -3.56
C CYS A 91 7.32 -9.78 -2.77
N ASP A 92 7.55 -9.84 -1.46
CA ASP A 92 7.01 -10.85 -0.56
C ASP A 92 5.47 -10.77 -0.47
N THR A 93 4.91 -9.56 -0.42
CA THR A 93 3.46 -9.33 -0.44
C THR A 93 2.85 -9.78 -1.78
N ALA A 94 3.53 -9.48 -2.89
CA ALA A 94 3.11 -9.93 -4.21
C ALA A 94 3.14 -11.47 -4.31
N VAL A 95 4.21 -12.10 -3.80
CA VAL A 95 4.34 -13.57 -3.73
C VAL A 95 3.21 -14.18 -2.89
N ARG A 96 2.96 -13.66 -1.69
CA ARG A 96 1.87 -14.09 -0.81
C ARG A 96 0.52 -14.07 -1.52
N ARG A 97 0.22 -12.97 -2.22
CA ARG A 97 -1.02 -12.80 -3.01
C ARG A 97 -1.10 -13.80 -4.17
N LEU A 98 0.01 -14.02 -4.89
CA LEU A 98 0.07 -14.97 -5.98
C LEU A 98 -0.15 -16.41 -5.51
N VAL A 99 0.53 -16.83 -4.44
CA VAL A 99 0.40 -18.17 -3.85
C VAL A 99 -1.02 -18.39 -3.35
N LYS A 100 -1.61 -17.43 -2.63
CA LYS A 100 -3.03 -17.50 -2.25
C LYS A 100 -3.94 -17.67 -3.47
N ARG A 101 -3.69 -16.92 -4.55
CA ARG A 101 -4.47 -17.02 -5.78
C ARG A 101 -4.30 -18.37 -6.49
N MET A 102 -3.12 -18.98 -6.42
CA MET A 102 -2.89 -20.33 -6.94
C MET A 102 -3.75 -21.35 -6.19
N ASP A 103 -3.83 -21.24 -4.86
CA ASP A 103 -4.75 -22.08 -4.05
C ASP A 103 -6.22 -21.81 -4.36
N ASP A 104 -6.63 -20.54 -4.44
CA ASP A 104 -8.01 -20.14 -4.75
C ASP A 104 -8.47 -20.71 -6.11
N LYS A 105 -7.55 -20.86 -7.08
CA LYS A 105 -7.80 -21.49 -8.39
C LYS A 105 -7.60 -23.02 -8.40
N GLY A 106 -7.23 -23.62 -7.26
CA GLY A 106 -7.09 -25.05 -7.07
C GLY A 106 -5.78 -25.65 -7.59
N TRP A 107 -4.73 -24.87 -7.80
CA TRP A 107 -3.47 -25.38 -8.37
C TRP A 107 -2.63 -26.25 -7.44
N PHE A 108 -2.83 -26.11 -6.13
CA PHE A 108 -2.20 -26.98 -5.14
C PHE A 108 -3.10 -28.17 -4.73
N ARG A 109 -4.28 -28.33 -5.37
CA ARG A 109 -5.26 -29.36 -5.00
C ARG A 109 -5.34 -30.44 -6.08
N GLY A 110 -5.21 -31.71 -5.67
CA GLY A 110 -5.30 -32.90 -6.54
C GLY A 110 -3.97 -33.28 -7.23
N ASP A 111 -4.01 -34.29 -8.10
CA ASP A 111 -2.82 -34.82 -8.83
C ASP A 111 -2.32 -33.91 -9.97
N LYS A 112 -2.81 -32.67 -10.04
CA LYS A 112 -2.64 -31.77 -11.20
C LYS A 112 -1.36 -30.95 -11.21
N ASN A 113 -0.60 -30.94 -10.13
CA ASN A 113 0.78 -30.44 -10.09
C ASN A 113 1.59 -31.29 -9.13
N GLU A 114 2.87 -31.50 -9.46
CA GLU A 114 3.87 -31.85 -8.46
C GLU A 114 3.68 -30.88 -7.30
N LYS A 115 3.52 -31.40 -6.07
CA LYS A 115 3.31 -30.64 -4.84
C LYS A 115 4.55 -29.79 -4.50
N GLU A 116 5.01 -28.99 -5.44
CA GLU A 116 6.25 -28.25 -5.42
C GLU A 116 6.01 -26.84 -5.94
N LEU A 117 6.42 -25.85 -5.15
CA LEU A 117 6.56 -24.46 -5.55
C LEU A 117 8.05 -24.13 -5.62
N LEU A 118 8.54 -23.93 -6.84
CA LEU A 118 9.90 -23.45 -7.08
C LEU A 118 9.91 -21.92 -7.13
N ILE A 119 10.72 -21.32 -6.26
CA ILE A 119 11.03 -19.90 -6.24
C ILE A 119 12.49 -19.74 -6.67
N GLU A 120 12.72 -19.04 -7.78
CA GLU A 120 14.04 -18.89 -8.38
C GLU A 120 14.32 -17.44 -8.72
N SER A 121 15.49 -16.92 -8.37
CA SER A 121 15.92 -15.60 -8.85
C SER A 121 16.65 -15.69 -10.19
N GLU A 122 16.52 -14.66 -11.02
CA GLU A 122 17.30 -14.52 -12.26
C GLU A 122 18.78 -14.30 -11.96
N LYS A 123 19.64 -14.95 -12.75
CA LYS A 123 21.09 -14.82 -12.60
C LYS A 123 21.52 -13.36 -12.79
N GLY A 124 22.23 -12.84 -11.79
CA GLY A 124 22.71 -11.45 -11.80
C GLY A 124 21.73 -10.44 -11.19
N SER A 125 20.56 -10.90 -10.73
CA SER A 125 19.68 -10.10 -9.89
C SER A 125 20.40 -9.61 -8.64
N VAL A 126 20.20 -8.34 -8.29
CA VAL A 126 20.70 -7.75 -7.05
C VAL A 126 19.59 -7.82 -6.01
N TYR A 127 19.92 -8.27 -4.80
CA TYR A 127 18.96 -8.31 -3.70
C TYR A 127 19.02 -7.01 -2.90
N PRO A 128 17.88 -6.33 -2.69
CA PRO A 128 17.80 -5.11 -1.88
C PRO A 128 18.38 -5.27 -0.47
N ARG A 129 18.25 -6.46 0.12
CA ARG A 129 18.63 -6.78 1.50
C ARG A 129 19.03 -8.24 1.65
N ALA A 130 19.77 -8.54 2.72
CA ALA A 130 20.34 -9.86 3.01
C ALA A 130 19.28 -10.98 3.03
N ASP A 131 18.17 -10.74 3.72
CA ASP A 131 17.10 -11.73 3.93
C ASP A 131 16.05 -11.74 2.81
N PHE A 132 16.22 -10.98 1.73
CA PHE A 132 15.19 -10.78 0.70
C PHE A 132 14.57 -12.08 0.15
N MET A 133 15.40 -13.04 -0.27
CA MET A 133 14.91 -14.33 -0.80
C MET A 133 14.23 -15.18 0.28
N LYS A 134 14.72 -15.10 1.52
CA LYS A 134 14.15 -15.80 2.67
C LYS A 134 12.77 -15.24 3.02
N GLU A 135 12.59 -13.93 2.95
CA GLU A 135 11.29 -13.30 3.19
C GLU A 135 10.25 -13.68 2.13
N ILE A 136 10.66 -13.75 0.87
CA ILE A 136 9.81 -14.26 -0.22
C ILE A 136 9.39 -15.71 0.05
N GLU A 137 10.31 -16.53 0.52
CA GLU A 137 10.04 -17.91 0.92
C GLU A 137 9.07 -18.00 2.09
N GLU A 138 9.32 -17.24 3.17
CA GLU A 138 8.44 -17.15 4.34
C GLU A 138 7.03 -16.71 3.95
N ALA A 139 6.91 -15.70 3.09
CA ALA A 139 5.62 -15.23 2.60
C ALA A 139 4.86 -16.29 1.78
N ALA A 140 5.58 -17.11 1.00
CA ALA A 140 5.00 -18.27 0.33
C ALA A 140 4.58 -19.36 1.34
N TRP A 141 5.45 -19.68 2.32
CA TRP A 141 5.18 -20.64 3.39
C TRP A 141 3.95 -20.27 4.22
N GLU A 142 3.82 -19.01 4.61
CA GLU A 142 2.66 -18.52 5.37
C GLU A 142 1.36 -18.67 4.58
N ALA A 143 1.40 -18.38 3.28
CA ALA A 143 0.24 -18.50 2.40
C ALA A 143 -0.23 -19.96 2.26
N VAL A 144 0.71 -20.93 2.23
CA VAL A 144 0.37 -22.36 2.09
C VAL A 144 -0.02 -23.00 3.42
N ASN A 145 0.71 -22.71 4.50
CA ASN A 145 0.44 -23.29 5.82
C ASN A 145 -0.90 -22.85 6.39
N LYS A 146 -1.26 -21.56 6.24
CA LYS A 146 -2.55 -21.04 6.71
C LYS A 146 -3.74 -21.77 6.07
N ASN A 147 -3.56 -22.26 4.85
CA ASN A 147 -4.60 -22.95 4.09
C ASN A 147 -4.49 -24.49 4.16
N GLY A 148 -3.57 -25.03 4.98
CA GLY A 148 -3.38 -26.47 5.15
C GLY A 148 -2.88 -27.17 3.88
N ILE A 149 -2.13 -26.45 3.05
CA ILE A 149 -1.64 -26.95 1.77
C ILE A 149 -0.32 -27.70 1.99
N ASP A 150 -0.33 -29.00 1.70
CA ASP A 150 0.87 -29.86 1.73
C ASP A 150 1.65 -29.73 0.42
N ILE A 151 2.56 -28.74 0.35
CA ILE A 151 3.55 -28.59 -0.72
C ILE A 151 4.97 -28.43 -0.19
N THR A 152 5.94 -28.81 -1.02
CA THR A 152 7.36 -28.51 -0.87
C THR A 152 7.67 -27.16 -1.51
N ILE A 153 8.36 -26.27 -0.80
CA ILE A 153 8.89 -25.03 -1.38
C ILE A 153 10.39 -25.22 -1.61
N THR A 154 10.84 -25.01 -2.84
CA THR A 154 12.25 -25.09 -3.23
C THR A 154 12.75 -23.70 -3.61
N LEU A 155 13.86 -23.25 -3.01
CA LEU A 155 14.54 -22.02 -3.39
C LEU A 155 15.74 -22.29 -4.30
N LYS A 156 15.85 -21.50 -5.37
CA LYS A 156 17.04 -21.38 -6.21
C LYS A 156 17.53 -19.94 -6.22
N ASP A 157 18.48 -19.68 -5.34
CA ASP A 157 19.22 -18.42 -5.31
C ASP A 157 20.29 -18.43 -6.41
N ASN A 158 20.18 -17.49 -7.34
CA ASN A 158 21.15 -17.22 -8.39
C ASN A 158 21.55 -15.72 -8.41
N GLY A 159 21.15 -14.96 -7.39
CA GLY A 159 21.37 -13.54 -7.32
C GLY A 159 22.69 -13.18 -6.63
N LYS A 160 22.84 -11.89 -6.34
CA LYS A 160 23.92 -11.37 -5.52
C LYS A 160 23.36 -10.36 -4.54
N GLN A 161 23.95 -10.31 -3.35
CA GLN A 161 23.62 -9.29 -2.37
C GLN A 161 24.02 -7.92 -2.89
N SER A 162 23.19 -6.91 -2.61
CA SER A 162 23.56 -5.52 -2.87
C SER A 162 24.75 -5.11 -2.01
N GLU A 163 25.59 -4.22 -2.54
CA GLU A 163 26.61 -3.49 -1.75
C GLU A 163 26.00 -2.27 -1.04
N GLN A 164 24.66 -2.15 -0.99
CA GLN A 164 23.97 -1.06 -0.32
C GLN A 164 24.39 -1.00 1.16
N LEU A 165 24.79 0.20 1.59
CA LEU A 165 25.14 0.49 2.97
C LEU A 165 23.92 0.61 3.88
N TYR A 166 22.71 0.69 3.30
CA TYR A 166 21.46 0.90 4.03
C TYR A 166 20.56 -0.32 3.97
N ILE A 167 19.76 -0.52 5.02
CA ILE A 167 18.87 -1.68 5.21
C ILE A 167 17.70 -1.74 4.21
N GLY A 168 17.41 -0.62 3.53
CA GLY A 168 16.27 -0.46 2.62
C GLY A 168 14.98 -0.05 3.35
N LYS A 169 14.10 0.68 2.67
CA LYS A 169 12.83 1.19 3.21
C LYS A 169 11.93 0.09 3.80
N ASN A 170 11.89 -1.05 3.12
CA ASN A 170 11.07 -2.19 3.52
C ASN A 170 11.56 -2.88 4.79
N GLU A 171 12.88 -2.98 4.97
CA GLU A 171 13.43 -3.50 6.21
C GLU A 171 13.19 -2.53 7.36
N ALA A 172 13.35 -1.23 7.12
CA ALA A 172 13.03 -0.20 8.12
C ALA A 172 11.57 -0.31 8.58
N LYS A 173 10.63 -0.46 7.64
CA LYS A 173 9.21 -0.69 7.92
C LYS A 173 8.97 -1.93 8.77
N ARG A 174 9.62 -3.06 8.46
CA ARG A 174 9.51 -4.30 9.22
C ARG A 174 10.02 -4.13 10.65
N ILE A 175 11.18 -3.48 10.81
CA ILE A 175 11.75 -3.21 12.13
C ILE A 175 10.80 -2.34 12.96
N ALA A 176 10.26 -1.27 12.38
CA ALA A 176 9.28 -0.42 13.06
C ALA A 176 8.05 -1.21 13.52
N ILE A 177 7.43 -2.01 12.64
CA ILE A 177 6.25 -2.82 12.99
C ILE A 177 6.58 -3.81 14.12
N LYS A 178 7.73 -4.48 14.02
CA LYS A 178 8.14 -5.52 14.97
C LYS A 178 8.52 -4.96 16.34
N GLU A 179 9.37 -3.93 16.39
CA GLU A 179 9.85 -3.35 17.65
C GLU A 179 8.75 -2.59 18.39
N LEU A 180 7.81 -1.99 17.65
CA LEU A 180 6.65 -1.30 18.24
C LEU A 180 5.47 -2.24 18.52
N GLY A 181 5.57 -3.53 18.16
CA GLY A 181 4.50 -4.51 18.38
C GLY A 181 3.20 -4.19 17.63
N LEU A 182 3.30 -3.51 16.49
CA LEU A 182 2.16 -3.14 15.68
C LEU A 182 1.60 -4.35 14.95
N LYS A 183 0.28 -4.42 14.82
CA LYS A 183 -0.37 -5.45 14.01
C LYS A 183 -0.66 -4.92 12.62
N GLU A 184 -0.25 -5.67 11.60
CA GLU A 184 -0.46 -5.29 10.19
C GLU A 184 -1.93 -5.05 9.82
N ASN A 185 -2.89 -5.65 10.54
CA ASN A 185 -4.32 -5.49 10.28
C ASN A 185 -4.93 -4.19 10.85
N GLU A 186 -4.25 -3.53 11.78
CA GLU A 186 -4.68 -2.27 12.42
C GLU A 186 -3.86 -1.06 11.90
N LEU A 187 -3.04 -1.31 10.89
CA LEU A 187 -1.99 -0.45 10.37
C LEU A 187 -2.24 -0.12 8.90
N THR A 188 -2.21 1.15 8.54
CA THR A 188 -2.11 1.59 7.14
C THR A 188 -0.78 2.30 6.93
N TYR A 189 0.04 1.76 6.03
CA TYR A 189 1.29 2.41 5.65
C TYR A 189 1.01 3.60 4.71
N LYS A 190 1.52 4.78 5.06
CA LYS A 190 1.32 6.02 4.30
C LYS A 190 2.50 6.39 3.41
N GLY A 191 3.72 6.04 3.82
CA GLY A 191 4.90 6.27 2.99
C GLY A 191 6.20 6.20 3.78
N CYS A 192 7.30 6.42 3.09
CA CYS A 192 8.60 6.61 3.72
C CYS A 192 9.50 7.46 2.85
N ASP A 193 10.18 8.39 3.51
CA ASP A 193 11.24 9.20 2.95
C ASP A 193 12.58 8.78 3.58
N LEU A 194 13.68 8.96 2.84
CA LEU A 194 15.04 8.75 3.34
C LEU A 194 15.71 10.12 3.37
N ASP A 195 15.90 10.66 4.57
CA ASP A 195 16.59 11.93 4.78
C ASP A 195 17.76 11.74 5.76
N ASP A 196 18.92 12.33 5.44
CA ASP A 196 20.14 12.28 6.25
C ASP A 196 20.53 10.91 6.85
N GLY A 197 20.21 9.82 6.14
CA GLY A 197 20.50 8.45 6.58
C GLY A 197 19.51 7.89 7.60
N VAL A 198 18.30 8.44 7.66
CA VAL A 198 17.16 8.00 8.47
C VAL A 198 15.98 7.75 7.54
N TYR A 199 15.35 6.59 7.70
CA TYR A 199 14.06 6.29 7.07
C TYR A 199 12.95 6.83 7.98
N GLU A 200 12.20 7.82 7.48
CA GLU A 200 11.02 8.39 8.13
C GLU A 200 9.79 7.61 7.69
N LEU A 201 9.32 6.66 8.49
CA LEU A 201 8.19 5.79 8.16
C LEU A 201 6.90 6.38 8.68
N ARG A 202 5.92 6.58 7.80
CA ARG A 202 4.59 7.10 8.18
C ARG A 202 3.53 6.03 8.15
N PHE A 203 2.80 5.93 9.25
CA PHE A 203 1.73 4.98 9.46
C PHE A 203 0.47 5.68 9.98
N LEU A 204 -0.69 5.08 9.70
CA LEU A 204 -1.92 5.30 10.44
C LEU A 204 -2.22 4.03 11.23
N VAL A 205 -2.21 4.13 12.56
CA VAL A 205 -2.53 3.02 13.46
C VAL A 205 -3.82 3.37 14.19
N ASN A 206 -4.88 2.59 13.98
CA ASN A 206 -6.19 2.86 14.58
C ASN A 206 -6.69 4.31 14.39
N GLY A 207 -6.38 4.92 13.24
CA GLY A 207 -6.77 6.30 12.90
C GLY A 207 -5.86 7.39 13.48
N ARG A 208 -4.77 7.05 14.18
CA ARG A 208 -3.77 8.00 14.67
C ARG A 208 -2.52 7.96 13.80
N LYS A 209 -1.91 9.12 13.59
CA LYS A 209 -0.67 9.22 12.83
C LYS A 209 0.50 8.77 13.69
N LEU A 210 1.36 7.97 13.11
CA LEU A 210 2.59 7.48 13.72
C LEU A 210 3.72 7.70 12.73
N GLU A 211 4.75 8.41 13.17
CA GLU A 211 6.01 8.57 12.46
C GLU A 211 7.09 7.79 13.21
N VAL A 212 7.88 7.02 12.47
CA VAL A 212 8.96 6.19 13.03
C VAL A 212 10.22 6.42 12.25
N ASP A 213 11.22 6.95 12.93
CA ASP A 213 12.53 7.22 12.37
C ASP A 213 13.41 6.02 12.60
N VAL A 214 13.94 5.45 11.52
CA VAL A 214 14.81 4.27 11.58
C VAL A 214 16.14 4.59 10.94
N ASN A 215 17.23 4.42 11.69
CA ASN A 215 18.57 4.63 11.18
C ASN A 215 18.83 3.70 9.97
N ALA A 216 19.08 4.27 8.80
CA ALA A 216 19.16 3.54 7.55
C ALA A 216 20.34 2.56 7.49
N ALA A 217 21.42 2.80 8.25
CA ALA A 217 22.60 1.92 8.25
C ALA A 217 22.48 0.74 9.24
N THR A 218 21.83 0.97 10.38
CA THR A 218 21.81 0.02 11.51
C THR A 218 20.45 -0.62 11.76
N GLY A 219 19.39 -0.03 11.24
CA GLY A 219 18.01 -0.43 11.51
C GLY A 219 17.49 -0.08 12.89
N ARG A 220 18.24 0.64 13.72
CA ARG A 220 17.77 1.03 15.05
C ARG A 220 16.72 2.14 14.93
N ILE A 221 15.62 2.02 15.68
CA ILE A 221 14.68 3.12 15.86
C ILE A 221 15.42 4.29 16.52
N ALA A 222 15.43 5.43 15.82
CA ALA A 222 16.02 6.69 16.26
C ALA A 222 14.99 7.52 17.02
N ASP A 223 13.75 7.58 16.52
CA ASP A 223 12.65 8.30 17.16
C ASP A 223 11.29 7.68 16.82
N VAL A 224 10.29 7.95 17.67
CA VAL A 224 8.89 7.51 17.49
C VAL A 224 7.98 8.66 17.91
N ASP A 225 7.29 9.25 16.95
CA ASP A 225 6.35 10.34 17.21
C ASP A 225 4.90 9.92 16.93
N TRP A 226 4.04 10.16 17.90
CA TRP A 226 2.59 9.97 17.77
C TRP A 226 1.95 11.33 17.65
N ASP A 227 1.58 11.70 16.43
CA ASP A 227 0.71 12.85 16.24
C ASP A 227 -0.72 12.45 16.65
N ASN A 228 -1.17 13.06 17.75
CA ASN A 228 -2.49 12.85 18.33
C ASN A 228 -3.61 13.49 17.50
N ASP A 229 -3.28 14.24 16.46
CA ASP A 229 -4.27 14.78 15.54
C ASP A 229 -4.90 13.62 14.75
N THR A 230 -6.18 13.35 15.00
CA THR A 230 -6.93 12.21 14.42
C THR A 230 -7.23 12.36 12.93
N GLY A 231 -6.64 13.35 12.27
CA GLY A 231 -6.74 13.54 10.83
C GLY A 231 -6.00 12.41 10.10
N ALA A 232 -6.57 11.96 8.97
CA ALA A 232 -5.72 11.33 7.97
C ALA A 232 -4.62 12.33 7.59
N TRP A 233 -3.40 11.87 7.29
CA TRP A 233 -2.50 12.70 6.49
C TRP A 233 -3.34 13.12 5.27
N ASP A 234 -3.68 14.40 5.12
CA ASP A 234 -4.56 14.90 4.06
C ASP A 234 -3.93 14.54 2.71
N ASP A 235 -4.23 13.33 2.24
CA ASP A 235 -3.87 12.82 0.94
C ASP A 235 -5.06 13.07 0.02
N ASP A 236 -5.17 14.34 -0.38
CA ASP A 236 -5.86 14.81 -1.58
C ASP A 236 -7.18 14.09 -1.88
N ARG A 237 -8.20 14.29 -1.02
CA ARG A 237 -9.56 14.32 -1.57
C ARG A 237 -9.54 15.43 -2.62
N PHE A 238 -9.89 15.05 -3.83
CA PHE A 238 -10.32 15.98 -4.85
C PHE A 238 -11.41 16.88 -4.25
N ASP A 239 -11.05 18.08 -3.80
CA ASP A 239 -11.97 19.20 -3.72
C ASP A 239 -12.24 19.66 -5.16
N ASP A 240 -13.06 18.86 -5.85
CA ASP A 240 -13.87 19.28 -6.97
C ASP A 240 -15.25 19.61 -6.36
N ASP A 241 -15.33 20.63 -5.51
CA ASP A 241 -16.58 21.22 -5.02
C ASP A 241 -16.33 22.67 -4.54
N ASP A 242 -15.80 23.51 -5.42
CA ASP A 242 -16.14 24.94 -5.39
C ASP A 242 -17.61 25.08 -5.86
N ARG A 243 -18.55 24.57 -5.06
CA ARG A 243 -19.92 25.11 -5.03
C ARG A 243 -19.88 26.30 -4.08
N PHE A 244 -19.37 27.41 -4.58
CA PHE A 244 -19.78 28.69 -4.03
C PHE A 244 -21.27 28.84 -4.30
N ASP A 245 -22.04 28.86 -3.22
CA ASP A 245 -23.33 29.50 -3.13
C ASP A 245 -23.21 30.91 -3.73
N ASP A 246 -23.99 31.17 -4.77
CA ASP A 246 -24.49 32.52 -5.08
C ASP A 246 -26.01 32.42 -5.05
N ASP A 247 -26.52 32.50 -3.82
CA ASP A 247 -27.89 32.86 -3.50
C ASP A 247 -28.13 34.31 -3.95
N ASP A 248 -28.63 34.48 -5.17
CA ASP A 248 -29.24 35.73 -5.62
C ASP A 248 -30.59 35.43 -6.30
N ARG A 249 -31.62 35.21 -5.48
CA ARG A 249 -33.01 35.48 -5.86
C ARG A 249 -33.74 36.22 -4.74
N PHE A 250 -33.56 37.53 -4.76
CA PHE A 250 -34.52 38.48 -4.24
C PHE A 250 -35.83 38.44 -5.04
N ASP A 251 -36.91 38.66 -4.28
CA ASP A 251 -38.21 39.22 -4.63
C ASP A 251 -39.16 38.39 -5.51
N ASP A 252 -40.23 37.89 -4.87
CA ASP A 252 -41.58 38.34 -5.21
C ASP A 252 -42.55 37.97 -4.06
N ASP A 253 -42.92 38.98 -3.30
CA ASP A 253 -44.18 39.03 -2.54
C ASP A 253 -45.36 39.02 -3.52
N ASP A 254 -46.43 38.30 -3.13
CA ASP A 254 -47.86 38.54 -3.42
C ASP A 254 -48.61 37.25 -3.81
N ARG A 255 -49.35 36.69 -2.84
CA ARG A 255 -50.81 36.51 -2.99
C ARG A 255 -51.49 35.98 -1.72
N PHE A 256 -52.38 36.85 -1.24
CA PHE A 256 -53.51 36.62 -0.34
C PHE A 256 -54.46 35.50 -0.81
N ASP A 257 -55.17 34.93 0.17
CA ASP A 257 -56.62 34.59 0.25
C ASP A 257 -56.76 33.28 1.05
N ASP A 258 -57.14 33.37 2.34
CA ASP A 258 -58.49 33.08 2.90
C ASP A 258 -58.70 31.55 3.10
N ASP A 259 -59.29 30.95 4.14
CA ASP A 259 -59.98 31.31 5.37
C ASP A 259 -60.17 29.94 6.09
N ASP A 260 -60.19 29.91 7.42
CA ASP A 260 -61.24 29.25 8.25
C ASP A 260 -60.73 28.93 9.66
N ASP A 261 -61.32 29.70 10.59
CA ASP A 261 -61.34 29.55 12.03
C ASP A 261 -61.91 28.19 12.49
N HIS A 262 -61.39 27.62 13.58
CA HIS A 262 -62.12 27.62 14.87
C HIS A 262 -61.36 26.90 15.99
N ASP A 263 -61.39 27.57 17.14
CA ASP A 263 -60.94 27.22 18.48
C ASP A 263 -61.72 26.06 19.15
N ASP A 264 -61.32 25.81 20.41
CA ASP A 264 -61.97 25.07 21.51
C ASP A 264 -61.55 23.58 21.61
N ASP A 265 -61.12 23.02 22.76
CA ASP A 265 -61.13 23.48 24.15
C ASP A 265 -60.42 22.42 25.04
N ASP A 266 -60.06 22.87 26.25
CA ASP A 266 -60.02 22.14 27.53
C ASP A 266 -58.85 21.19 27.92
N ASP A 267 -58.01 21.75 28.80
CA ASP A 267 -57.84 21.38 30.23
C ASP A 267 -57.56 19.92 30.63
N HIS A 268 -56.39 19.70 31.24
CA HIS A 268 -56.36 19.26 32.64
C HIS A 268 -55.01 19.49 33.31
N ASP A 269 -55.07 20.29 34.38
CA ASP A 269 -54.09 20.49 35.45
C ASP A 269 -53.86 19.23 36.32
N ASP A 270 -52.93 19.40 37.27
CA ASP A 270 -52.72 18.64 38.51
C ASP A 270 -51.76 17.43 38.40
N ASP A 271 -50.77 17.20 39.26
CA ASP A 271 -50.30 17.87 40.47
C ASP A 271 -48.99 17.18 40.90
N ASP A 272 -48.17 17.92 41.65
CA ASP A 272 -47.40 17.52 42.84
C ASP A 272 -46.77 16.10 42.93
N ASP A 273 -45.46 16.03 43.21
CA ASP A 273 -45.03 15.93 44.61
C ASP A 273 -43.50 15.73 44.74
N ASP A 274 -42.93 16.60 45.58
CA ASP A 274 -41.60 16.50 46.18
C ASP A 274 -41.42 15.23 47.03
N ARG A 275 -40.17 14.74 47.15
CA ARG A 275 -39.53 14.21 48.40
C ARG A 275 -38.16 13.61 48.09
N HIS A 276 -37.09 14.27 48.53
CA HIS A 276 -36.36 14.09 49.80
C HIS A 276 -35.19 13.09 49.68
N ASP A 277 -33.99 13.67 49.79
CA ASP A 277 -32.86 13.29 50.64
C ASP A 277 -32.70 11.83 51.07
N ASP A 278 -31.48 11.32 50.92
CA ASP A 278 -30.69 10.89 52.08
C ASP A 278 -29.21 10.80 51.70
N ASP A 279 -28.46 11.76 52.23
CA ASP A 279 -27.03 11.64 52.50
C ASP A 279 -26.79 10.44 53.41
N HIS A 280 -25.77 9.62 53.14
CA HIS A 280 -25.13 8.89 54.23
C HIS A 280 -23.62 8.76 54.04
N ASP A 281 -22.93 9.47 54.92
CA ASP A 281 -21.50 9.45 55.21
C ASP A 281 -20.92 8.05 55.46
N GLY A 282 -19.67 7.90 55.03
CA GLY A 282 -18.53 7.49 55.87
C GLY A 282 -18.63 6.22 56.72
N ASN A 283 -17.70 5.29 56.48
CA ASN A 283 -16.72 4.93 57.51
C ASN A 283 -15.57 4.10 56.92
N ASP A 284 -14.37 4.63 57.13
CA ASP A 284 -13.12 3.89 57.25
C ASP A 284 -13.23 2.80 58.32
N TYR A 285 -12.63 1.63 58.11
CA TYR A 285 -11.90 0.90 59.15
C TYR A 285 -10.90 -0.08 58.51
N ASP A 286 -9.64 0.10 58.87
CA ASP A 286 -8.52 -0.81 58.73
C ASP A 286 -8.76 -2.15 59.44
N ASP A 287 -8.33 -3.26 58.82
CA ASP A 287 -7.63 -4.39 59.48
C ASP A 287 -6.83 -5.20 58.44
#